data_AF-A0A6I9N7B3-F1
#
_entry.id   AF-A0A6I9N7B3-F1
#
_cell.length_a   1.000
_cell.length_b   1.000
_cell.length_c   1.000
_cell.angle_alpha   90.00
_cell.angle_beta   90.00
_cell.angle_gamma   90.00
#
_symmetry.space_group_name_H-M   'P 1'
#
loop_
_entity.id
_entity.type
_entity.pdbx_description
1 polymer ?
#
loop_
_entity_poly.entity_id
_entity_poly.type
_entity_poly.pdbx_seq_one_letter_code
_entity_poly.pdbx_strand_id
1 'polypeptide(L)'
;MSSLLKVDKEIKTKVDAFRERITSEAEDLVACFFPKKLLELDHFLKDPIINIADLKEIHSEINLTVPDPILLSNLQDGLEAQNAKKKKLEDGGGEDKVTGTKVFVMPGGMMKSNGTLVDLIEKVKPEIRTLIEKCNTVKMWVQLLIPRIEDGNNFGVSIQEETVAELRTVEGEAASYLDQISRYYITRAKLVSKIAKYPHVVSKYFC
;
A
#
# COMPACT_ATOMS: atom_id res chain seq x y z
N MET A 1 4.19 -50.32 10.98
CA MET A 1 5.37 -49.53 10.60
C MET A 1 5.54 -48.40 11.60
N SER A 2 6.45 -48.57 12.57
CA SER A 2 6.77 -47.55 13.57
C SER A 2 7.53 -46.42 12.90
N SER A 3 7.02 -45.19 12.98
CA SER A 3 7.63 -44.01 12.37
C SER A 3 9.07 -43.80 12.86
N LEU A 4 9.96 -43.49 11.90
CA LEU A 4 11.42 -43.42 11.99
C LEU A 4 11.95 -42.05 12.47
N LEU A 5 11.13 -41.22 13.10
CA LEU A 5 11.54 -39.92 13.64
C LEU A 5 11.13 -39.80 15.11
N LYS A 6 12.11 -39.93 16.01
CA LYS A 6 11.93 -39.58 17.43
C LYS A 6 11.96 -38.05 17.55
N VAL A 7 10.80 -37.45 17.78
CA VAL A 7 10.71 -36.04 18.16
C VAL A 7 11.06 -35.93 19.65
N ASP A 8 11.92 -34.97 19.98
CA ASP A 8 12.29 -34.69 21.36
C ASP A 8 11.07 -34.28 22.20
N LYS A 9 11.04 -34.70 23.47
CA LYS A 9 9.89 -34.49 24.36
C LYS A 9 9.69 -33.01 24.70
N GLU A 10 10.77 -32.24 24.83
CA GLU A 10 10.71 -30.81 25.08
C GLU A 10 10.13 -30.10 23.85
N ILE A 11 10.57 -30.46 22.65
CA ILE A 11 10.03 -29.91 21.40
C ILE A 11 8.53 -30.19 21.28
N LYS A 12 8.09 -31.43 21.55
CA LYS A 12 6.67 -31.78 21.51
C LYS A 12 5.85 -30.91 22.47
N THR A 13 6.34 -30.73 23.69
CA THR A 13 5.68 -29.89 24.71
C THR A 13 5.53 -28.44 24.25
N LYS A 14 6.56 -27.88 23.60
CA LYS A 14 6.51 -26.51 23.05
C LYS A 14 5.50 -26.37 21.91
N VAL A 15 5.38 -27.39 21.05
CA VAL A 15 4.40 -27.40 19.95
C VAL A 15 2.97 -27.51 20.49
N ASP A 16 2.74 -28.36 21.49
CA ASP A 16 1.43 -28.49 22.13
C ASP A 16 1.00 -27.18 22.80
N ALA A 17 1.91 -26.55 23.57
CA ALA A 17 1.66 -25.23 24.17
C ALA A 17 1.40 -24.13 23.13
N PHE A 18 2.11 -24.17 21.99
CA PHE A 18 1.86 -23.26 20.88
C PHE A 18 0.44 -23.43 20.31
N ARG A 19 -0.01 -24.67 20.11
CA ARG A 19 -1.35 -24.99 19.60
C ARG A 19 -2.44 -24.50 20.56
N GLU A 20 -2.27 -24.73 21.86
CA GLU A 20 -3.22 -24.26 22.89
C GLU A 20 -3.33 -22.74 22.88
N ARG A 21 -2.19 -22.04 22.81
CA ARG A 21 -2.18 -20.57 22.75
C ARG A 21 -2.90 -20.04 21.50
N ILE A 22 -2.62 -20.59 20.32
CA ILE A 22 -3.30 -20.17 19.08
C ILE A 22 -4.79 -20.45 19.14
N THR A 23 -5.19 -21.57 19.75
CA THR A 23 -6.61 -21.90 19.96
C THR A 23 -7.28 -20.86 20.85
N SER A 24 -6.70 -20.55 22.00
CA SER A 24 -7.24 -19.54 22.91
C SER A 24 -7.30 -18.15 22.29
N GLU A 25 -6.27 -17.73 21.56
CA GLU A 25 -6.26 -16.46 20.85
C GLU A 25 -7.36 -16.41 19.78
N ALA A 26 -7.52 -17.46 18.98
CA ALA A 26 -8.52 -17.49 17.91
C ALA A 26 -9.96 -17.53 18.44
N GLU A 27 -10.21 -18.26 19.53
CA GLU A 27 -11.52 -18.27 20.19
C GLU A 27 -11.90 -16.90 20.75
N ASP A 28 -10.97 -16.19 21.41
CA ASP A 28 -11.18 -14.81 21.84
C ASP A 28 -11.43 -13.88 20.65
N LEU A 29 -10.72 -14.08 19.53
CA LEU A 29 -10.93 -13.29 18.33
C LEU A 29 -12.36 -13.41 17.80
N VAL A 30 -12.87 -14.63 17.69
CA VAL A 30 -14.22 -14.90 17.18
C VAL A 30 -15.30 -14.48 18.17
N ALA A 31 -15.13 -14.81 19.46
CA ALA A 31 -16.16 -14.57 20.46
C ALA A 31 -16.22 -13.10 20.94
N CYS A 32 -15.08 -12.41 20.97
CA CYS A 32 -14.97 -11.09 21.58
C CYS A 32 -14.45 -10.03 20.62
N PHE A 33 -13.30 -10.25 19.98
CA PHE A 33 -12.62 -9.20 19.21
C PHE A 33 -13.41 -8.78 17.97
N PHE A 34 -13.80 -9.71 17.10
CA PHE A 34 -14.48 -9.37 15.84
C PHE A 34 -15.82 -8.68 16.05
N PRO A 35 -16.71 -9.13 16.97
CA PRO A 35 -17.94 -8.40 17.25
C PRO A 35 -17.70 -6.97 17.74
N LYS A 36 -16.72 -6.76 18.63
CA LYS A 36 -16.34 -5.42 19.10
C LYS A 36 -15.77 -4.58 17.96
N LYS A 37 -14.89 -5.17 17.15
CA LYS A 37 -14.22 -4.48 16.06
C LYS A 37 -15.19 -4.03 14.97
N LEU A 38 -16.22 -4.83 14.70
CA LEU A 38 -17.31 -4.45 13.80
C LEU A 38 -17.99 -3.15 14.25
N LEU A 39 -18.29 -3.03 15.55
CA LEU A 39 -18.92 -1.83 16.11
C LEU A 39 -17.98 -0.63 16.11
N GLU A 40 -16.70 -0.83 16.40
CA GLU A 40 -15.67 0.20 16.30
C GLU A 40 -15.57 0.74 14.86
N LEU A 41 -15.55 -0.15 13.86
CA LEU A 41 -15.48 0.24 12.46
C LEU A 41 -16.77 0.92 11.97
N ASP A 42 -17.95 0.49 12.43
CA ASP A 42 -19.21 1.21 12.16
C ASP A 42 -19.17 2.65 12.70
N HIS A 43 -18.61 2.86 13.89
CA HIS A 43 -18.40 4.20 14.42
C HIS A 43 -17.36 4.97 13.60
N PHE A 44 -16.26 4.33 13.23
CA PHE A 44 -15.20 4.94 12.43
C PHE A 44 -15.68 5.42 11.06
N LEU A 45 -16.60 4.70 10.41
CA LEU A 45 -17.21 5.12 9.13
C LEU A 45 -18.04 6.40 9.24
N LYS A 46 -18.41 6.81 10.46
CA LYS A 46 -19.11 8.07 10.74
C LYS A 46 -18.16 9.23 11.03
N ASP A 47 -16.85 8.99 11.11
CA ASP A 47 -15.83 10.03 11.29
C ASP A 47 -15.83 10.96 10.06
N PRO A 48 -15.96 12.30 10.25
CA PRO A 48 -15.92 13.26 9.15
C PRO A 48 -14.67 13.16 8.26
N ILE A 49 -13.56 12.64 8.79
CA ILE A 49 -12.32 12.49 8.00
C ILE A 49 -12.45 11.48 6.85
N ILE A 50 -13.37 10.51 6.97
CA ILE A 50 -13.67 9.52 5.94
C ILE A 50 -14.91 9.94 5.12
N ASN A 51 -15.78 10.75 5.71
CA ASN A 51 -17.01 11.20 5.10
C ASN A 51 -16.82 12.54 4.34
N ILE A 52 -16.07 12.47 3.23
CA ILE A 52 -15.79 13.63 2.38
C ILE A 52 -16.96 13.84 1.41
N ALA A 53 -17.69 14.94 1.58
CA ALA A 53 -18.86 15.27 0.76
C ALA A 53 -18.48 15.92 -0.58
N ASP A 54 -17.45 16.77 -0.59
CA ASP A 54 -16.90 17.39 -1.81
C ASP A 54 -15.41 17.07 -1.94
N LEU A 55 -15.01 16.52 -3.09
CA LEU A 55 -13.60 16.19 -3.39
C LEU A 55 -12.69 17.43 -3.39
N LYS A 56 -13.24 18.64 -3.51
CA LYS A 56 -12.48 19.88 -3.35
C LYS A 56 -11.89 20.04 -1.95
N GLU A 57 -12.51 19.44 -0.92
CA GLU A 57 -12.04 19.54 0.48
C GLU A 57 -10.70 18.84 0.70
N ILE A 58 -10.40 17.82 -0.12
CA ILE A 58 -9.13 17.11 -0.09
C ILE A 58 -8.17 17.58 -1.19
N HIS A 59 -8.47 18.67 -1.89
CA HIS A 59 -7.57 19.22 -2.88
C HIS A 59 -6.32 19.79 -2.19
N SER A 60 -5.14 19.39 -2.68
CA SER A 60 -3.85 19.92 -2.23
C SER A 60 -3.22 20.68 -3.39
N GLU A 61 -3.18 22.00 -3.27
CA GLU A 61 -2.59 22.86 -4.30
C GLU A 61 -1.11 22.54 -4.54
N ILE A 62 -0.72 22.61 -5.81
CA ILE A 62 0.64 22.40 -6.31
C ILE A 62 1.14 23.75 -6.80
N ASN A 63 1.75 24.52 -5.91
CA ASN A 63 2.24 25.86 -6.22
C ASN A 63 3.61 25.80 -6.91
N LEU A 64 3.63 26.03 -8.22
CA LEU A 64 4.86 26.13 -9.02
C LEU A 64 4.86 27.44 -9.80
N THR A 65 5.95 28.19 -9.72
CA THR A 65 6.15 29.37 -10.57
C THR A 65 6.49 28.91 -11.97
N VAL A 66 5.67 29.27 -12.96
CA VAL A 66 6.02 29.09 -14.36
C VAL A 66 7.11 30.12 -14.71
N PRO A 67 8.33 29.70 -15.09
CA PRO A 67 9.35 30.64 -15.53
C PRO A 67 8.91 31.31 -16.83
N ASP A 68 9.26 32.60 -16.98
CA ASP A 68 8.95 33.35 -18.19
C ASP A 68 9.55 32.68 -19.44
N PRO A 69 8.86 32.75 -20.60
CA PRO A 69 9.41 32.23 -21.84
C PRO A 69 10.74 32.93 -22.14
N ILE A 70 11.80 32.15 -22.36
CA ILE A 70 13.05 32.69 -22.87
C ILE A 70 12.77 33.18 -24.29
N LEU A 71 12.70 34.50 -24.47
CA LEU A 71 12.67 35.13 -25.78
C LEU A 71 14.04 34.95 -26.42
N LEU A 72 14.21 33.87 -27.19
CA LEU A 72 15.32 33.74 -28.12
C LEU A 72 15.08 34.74 -29.25
N SER A 73 15.48 36.00 -29.05
CA SER A 73 15.67 36.94 -30.14
C SER A 73 16.61 36.31 -31.15
N ASN A 74 16.17 36.18 -32.39
CA ASN A 74 16.93 35.62 -33.51
C ASN A 74 18.32 36.26 -33.61
N LEU A 75 19.33 35.64 -33.00
CA LEU A 75 20.74 35.86 -33.30
C LEU A 75 21.21 34.66 -34.10
N GLN A 76 20.77 34.65 -35.36
CA GLN A 76 21.47 33.95 -36.41
C GLN A 76 22.69 34.81 -36.77
N ASP A 77 23.83 34.59 -36.13
CA ASP A 77 25.09 34.64 -36.88
C ASP A 77 26.25 33.88 -36.20
N GLY A 78 26.90 33.05 -37.04
CA GLY A 78 28.21 32.40 -36.96
C GLY A 78 28.94 32.14 -35.64
N LEU A 79 29.24 30.83 -35.40
CA LEU A 79 30.52 30.26 -34.89
C LEU A 79 31.00 30.73 -33.49
N GLU A 80 31.38 29.90 -32.49
CA GLU A 80 31.85 28.52 -32.46
C GLU A 80 31.49 27.84 -31.13
N ALA A 81 31.39 26.52 -31.16
CA ALA A 81 31.24 25.65 -30.01
C ALA A 81 32.50 25.68 -29.12
N GLN A 82 32.32 25.77 -27.79
CA GLN A 82 33.22 25.11 -26.83
C GLN A 82 32.62 24.98 -25.41
N ASN A 83 32.39 23.71 -25.04
CA ASN A 83 32.58 23.08 -23.72
C ASN A 83 31.93 23.66 -22.45
N ALA A 84 30.98 22.89 -21.86
CA ALA A 84 31.02 22.50 -20.44
C ALA A 84 30.11 21.29 -20.11
N LYS A 85 30.67 20.09 -20.30
CA LYS A 85 30.59 18.85 -19.48
C LYS A 85 29.48 18.65 -18.41
N LYS A 86 28.93 17.41 -18.51
CA LYS A 86 28.42 16.47 -17.47
C LYS A 86 26.99 16.74 -16.97
N LYS A 87 26.09 15.74 -16.86
CA LYS A 87 26.29 14.35 -16.42
C LYS A 87 25.20 13.45 -17.02
N LYS A 88 25.62 12.37 -17.68
CA LYS A 88 24.78 11.27 -18.15
C LYS A 88 24.39 10.40 -16.94
N LEU A 89 23.10 10.19 -16.71
CA LEU A 89 22.58 8.99 -16.07
C LEU A 89 21.38 8.55 -16.90
N GLU A 90 21.57 7.52 -17.71
CA GLU A 90 20.48 6.71 -18.23
C GLU A 90 20.00 5.81 -17.09
N ASP A 91 18.70 5.84 -16.80
CA ASP A 91 18.00 4.63 -16.36
C ASP A 91 16.61 4.62 -16.98
N GLY A 92 16.28 3.47 -17.56
CA GLY A 92 15.21 3.28 -18.53
C GLY A 92 13.85 3.07 -17.88
N GLY A 93 12.81 3.53 -18.58
CA GLY A 93 11.43 3.23 -18.24
C GLY A 93 10.43 4.15 -18.92
N GLY A 94 10.18 3.93 -20.22
CA GLY A 94 9.03 4.45 -20.97
C GLY A 94 8.86 5.97 -20.97
N GLU A 95 9.62 6.67 -21.81
CA GLU A 95 9.38 8.10 -22.05
C GLU A 95 8.10 8.30 -22.87
N ASP A 96 7.01 8.64 -22.19
CA ASP A 96 5.95 9.47 -22.77
C ASP A 96 6.62 10.72 -23.37
N LYS A 97 6.49 10.90 -24.68
CA LYS A 97 7.04 12.02 -25.45
C LYS A 97 6.39 13.34 -25.05
N VAL A 98 6.73 13.89 -23.88
CA VAL A 98 6.38 15.26 -23.50
C VAL A 98 7.46 16.18 -24.08
N THR A 99 7.12 16.84 -25.19
CA THR A 99 7.93 17.89 -25.82
C THR A 99 7.85 19.18 -25.00
N GLY A 100 8.94 19.54 -24.31
CA GLY A 100 9.07 20.80 -23.57
C GLY A 100 10.49 21.01 -23.05
N THR A 101 10.93 22.27 -22.88
CA THR A 101 12.25 22.57 -22.31
C THR A 101 12.28 22.15 -20.85
N LYS A 102 13.23 21.28 -20.46
CA LYS A 102 13.41 20.86 -19.07
C LYS A 102 13.89 22.06 -18.25
N VAL A 103 13.04 22.60 -17.38
CA VAL A 103 13.44 23.62 -16.42
C VAL A 103 13.17 23.04 -15.04
N PHE A 104 14.21 22.78 -14.25
CA PHE A 104 14.04 22.34 -12.86
C PHE A 104 13.77 23.56 -12.00
N VAL A 105 12.49 23.82 -11.70
CA VAL A 105 12.07 25.00 -10.94
C VAL A 105 11.31 24.52 -9.69
N MET A 106 11.95 24.61 -8.53
CA MET A 106 11.33 24.42 -7.21
C MET A 106 11.64 25.62 -6.28
N PRO A 107 11.25 26.86 -6.64
CA PRO A 107 11.64 28.06 -5.90
C PRO A 107 10.94 28.18 -4.55
N GLY A 108 9.90 27.38 -4.29
CA GLY A 108 9.19 27.31 -2.99
C GLY A 108 9.63 26.16 -2.06
N GLY A 109 10.67 25.40 -2.41
CA GLY A 109 11.14 24.24 -1.62
C GLY A 109 10.48 22.90 -1.97
N MET A 110 10.68 21.86 -1.14
CA MET A 110 10.14 20.51 -1.37
C MET A 110 8.61 20.51 -1.28
N MET A 111 7.95 19.95 -2.30
CA MET A 111 6.49 19.85 -2.33
C MET A 111 5.99 18.86 -1.28
N LYS A 112 5.06 19.32 -0.43
CA LYS A 112 4.49 18.50 0.64
C LYS A 112 3.48 17.49 0.09
N SER A 113 3.29 16.40 0.83
CA SER A 113 2.19 15.45 0.63
C SER A 113 0.84 16.11 0.94
N ASN A 114 -0.25 15.51 0.46
CA ASN A 114 -1.59 15.93 0.82
C ASN A 114 -1.85 15.57 2.29
N GLY A 115 -1.93 16.58 3.17
CA GLY A 115 -2.07 16.38 4.62
C GLY A 115 -3.32 15.58 5.00
N THR A 116 -4.47 15.95 4.44
CA THR A 116 -5.75 15.27 4.72
C THR A 116 -5.70 13.78 4.35
N LEU A 117 -5.10 13.45 3.19
CA LEU A 117 -4.94 12.05 2.78
C LEU A 117 -3.91 11.31 3.65
N VAL A 118 -2.86 11.98 4.11
CA VAL A 118 -1.90 11.40 5.06
C VAL A 118 -2.62 11.03 6.35
N ASP A 119 -3.39 11.96 6.94
CA ASP A 119 -4.12 11.73 8.18
C ASP A 119 -5.14 10.59 8.04
N LEU A 120 -5.85 10.54 6.90
CA LEU A 120 -6.76 9.44 6.58
C LEU A 120 -6.01 8.10 6.49
N ILE A 121 -4.89 8.05 5.79
CA ILE A 121 -4.06 6.85 5.66
C ILE A 121 -3.54 6.39 7.03
N GLU A 122 -3.14 7.31 7.91
CA GLU A 122 -2.67 6.98 9.26
C GLU A 122 -3.75 6.34 10.13
N LYS A 123 -5.02 6.68 9.92
CA LYS A 123 -6.15 6.03 10.60
C LYS A 123 -6.51 4.66 9.99
N VAL A 124 -6.49 4.52 8.65
CA VAL A 124 -6.92 3.29 7.96
C VAL A 124 -5.85 2.19 7.98
N LYS A 125 -4.57 2.55 7.87
CA LYS A 125 -3.46 1.59 7.75
C LYS A 125 -3.32 0.63 8.95
N PRO A 126 -3.47 1.06 10.21
CA PRO A 126 -3.47 0.15 11.37
C PRO A 126 -4.61 -0.86 11.33
N GLU A 127 -5.78 -0.46 10.82
CA GLU A 127 -6.95 -1.32 10.71
C GLU A 127 -6.72 -2.45 9.71
N ILE A 128 -6.13 -2.13 8.56
CA ILE A 128 -5.74 -3.13 7.55
C ILE A 128 -4.70 -4.11 8.13
N ARG A 129 -3.69 -3.62 8.84
CA ARG A 129 -2.69 -4.49 9.49
C ARG A 129 -3.31 -5.43 10.51
N THR A 130 -4.20 -4.89 11.34
CA THR A 130 -4.92 -5.66 12.34
C THR A 130 -5.74 -6.78 11.69
N LEU A 131 -6.45 -6.48 10.59
CA LEU A 131 -7.19 -7.49 9.83
C LEU A 131 -6.29 -8.62 9.34
N ILE A 132 -5.15 -8.30 8.72
CA ILE A 132 -4.18 -9.29 8.22
C ILE A 132 -3.68 -10.18 9.37
N GLU A 133 -3.27 -9.57 10.49
CA GLU A 133 -2.74 -10.30 11.65
C GLU A 133 -3.79 -11.24 12.25
N LYS A 134 -5.01 -10.74 12.48
CA LYS A 134 -6.07 -11.53 13.12
C LYS A 134 -6.60 -12.63 12.20
N CYS A 135 -6.78 -12.35 10.90
CA CYS A 135 -7.13 -13.38 9.91
C CYS A 135 -6.06 -14.48 9.85
N ASN A 136 -4.78 -14.13 9.91
CA ASN A 136 -3.71 -15.13 9.89
C ASN A 136 -3.71 -16.02 11.15
N THR A 137 -4.01 -15.46 12.33
CA THR A 137 -4.20 -16.26 13.56
C THR A 137 -5.35 -17.27 13.41
N VAL A 138 -6.51 -16.83 12.92
CA VAL A 138 -7.67 -17.72 12.72
C VAL A 138 -7.37 -18.78 11.65
N LYS A 139 -6.71 -18.40 10.55
CA LYS A 139 -6.29 -19.33 9.49
C LYS A 139 -5.37 -20.41 10.04
N MET A 140 -4.38 -20.03 10.84
CA MET A 140 -3.47 -20.98 11.47
C MET A 140 -4.22 -21.89 12.45
N TRP A 141 -5.17 -21.36 13.22
CA TRP A 141 -6.00 -22.17 14.10
C TRP A 141 -6.78 -23.23 13.33
N VAL A 142 -7.48 -22.87 12.25
CA VAL A 142 -8.22 -23.83 11.42
C VAL A 142 -7.28 -24.87 10.81
N GLN A 143 -6.11 -24.45 10.29
CA GLN A 143 -5.11 -25.38 9.74
C GLN A 143 -4.61 -26.40 10.77
N LEU A 144 -4.42 -26.00 12.04
CA LEU A 144 -4.01 -26.90 13.12
C LEU A 144 -5.13 -27.86 13.58
N LEU A 145 -6.37 -27.61 13.18
CA LEU A 145 -7.52 -28.48 13.42
C LEU A 145 -7.76 -29.49 12.29
N ILE A 146 -7.10 -29.34 11.13
CA ILE A 146 -7.20 -30.30 10.03
C ILE A 146 -6.58 -31.63 10.49
N PRO A 147 -7.33 -32.74 10.48
CA PRO A 147 -6.84 -34.04 10.93
C PRO A 147 -5.88 -34.67 9.92
N ARG A 148 -5.35 -35.84 10.25
CA ARG A 148 -4.59 -36.65 9.29
C ARG A 148 -5.52 -37.09 8.16
N ILE A 149 -4.95 -37.24 6.98
CA ILE A 149 -5.67 -37.74 5.80
C ILE A 149 -6.04 -39.20 6.04
N GLU A 150 -7.33 -39.49 5.91
CA GLU A 150 -7.92 -40.83 6.03
C GLU A 150 -8.81 -41.10 4.81
N ASP A 151 -9.09 -42.38 4.53
CA ASP A 151 -9.94 -42.77 3.40
C ASP A 151 -11.42 -42.73 3.83
N GLY A 152 -12.18 -41.76 3.30
CA GLY A 152 -13.57 -41.48 3.69
C GLY A 152 -13.72 -40.44 4.81
N ASN A 153 -14.97 -40.05 5.10
CA ASN A 153 -15.31 -39.03 6.12
C ASN A 153 -14.65 -37.63 5.93
N ASN A 154 -14.39 -37.25 4.69
CA ASN A 154 -13.66 -36.02 4.34
C ASN A 154 -14.54 -34.76 4.27
N PHE A 155 -15.85 -34.85 4.53
CA PHE A 155 -16.75 -33.68 4.43
C PHE A 155 -16.37 -32.56 5.40
N GLY A 156 -16.08 -32.90 6.67
CA GLY A 156 -15.62 -31.90 7.64
C GLY A 156 -14.31 -31.24 7.22
N VAL A 157 -13.41 -32.01 6.62
CA VAL A 157 -12.12 -31.52 6.12
C VAL A 157 -12.32 -30.56 4.94
N SER A 158 -13.21 -30.87 3.98
CA SER A 158 -13.47 -29.96 2.85
C SER A 158 -14.02 -28.61 3.30
N ILE A 159 -14.86 -28.57 4.35
CA ILE A 159 -15.35 -27.31 4.92
C ILE A 159 -14.22 -26.52 5.59
N GLN A 160 -13.31 -27.21 6.29
CA GLN A 160 -12.12 -26.56 6.87
C GLN A 160 -11.21 -25.98 5.77
N GLU A 161 -10.98 -26.72 4.69
CA GLU A 161 -10.18 -26.27 3.55
C GLU A 161 -10.78 -25.04 2.86
N GLU A 162 -12.10 -25.04 2.65
CA GLU A 162 -12.83 -23.89 2.09
C GLU A 162 -12.71 -22.66 3.01
N THR A 163 -12.85 -22.86 4.33
CA THR A 163 -12.68 -21.78 5.32
C THR A 163 -11.27 -21.18 5.27
N VAL A 164 -10.24 -22.03 5.15
CA VAL A 164 -8.84 -21.59 5.01
C VAL A 164 -8.62 -20.83 3.70
N ALA A 165 -9.26 -21.28 2.61
CA ALA A 165 -9.20 -20.59 1.33
C ALA A 165 -9.80 -19.18 1.42
N GLU A 166 -10.95 -19.03 2.07
CA GLU A 166 -11.58 -17.72 2.27
C GLU A 166 -10.71 -16.78 3.11
N LEU A 167 -10.15 -17.28 4.22
CA LEU A 167 -9.23 -16.50 5.06
C LEU A 167 -7.99 -16.04 4.28
N ARG A 168 -7.50 -16.86 3.34
CA ARG A 168 -6.39 -16.50 2.45
C ARG A 168 -6.79 -15.40 1.45
N THR A 169 -8.01 -15.44 0.93
CA THR A 169 -8.54 -14.39 0.04
C THR A 169 -8.57 -13.05 0.78
N VAL A 170 -9.17 -13.01 1.98
CA VAL A 170 -9.25 -11.81 2.83
C VAL A 170 -7.87 -11.23 3.13
N GLU A 171 -6.90 -12.08 3.49
CA GLU A 171 -5.51 -11.65 3.73
C GLU A 171 -4.88 -11.04 2.48
N GLY A 172 -5.07 -11.66 1.31
CA GLY A 172 -4.52 -11.20 0.03
C GLY A 172 -5.10 -9.85 -0.38
N GLU A 173 -6.42 -9.67 -0.23
CA GLU A 173 -7.10 -8.40 -0.51
C GLU A 173 -6.63 -7.30 0.44
N ALA A 174 -6.57 -7.59 1.75
CA ALA A 174 -6.08 -6.63 2.74
C ALA A 174 -4.62 -6.20 2.47
N ALA A 175 -3.75 -7.15 2.12
CA ALA A 175 -2.37 -6.86 1.73
C ALA A 175 -2.30 -5.96 0.48
N SER A 176 -3.21 -6.16 -0.48
CA SER A 176 -3.29 -5.34 -1.69
C SER A 176 -3.60 -3.86 -1.36
N TYR A 177 -4.41 -3.59 -0.32
CA TYR A 177 -4.71 -2.22 0.08
C TYR A 177 -3.47 -1.47 0.63
N LEU A 178 -2.59 -2.16 1.37
CA LEU A 178 -1.32 -1.58 1.83
C LEU A 178 -0.40 -1.20 0.67
N ASP A 179 -0.41 -2.00 -0.37
CA ASP A 179 0.34 -1.73 -1.58
C ASP A 179 -0.29 -0.58 -2.41
N GLN A 180 -1.63 -0.48 -2.47
CA GLN A 180 -2.31 0.68 -3.08
C GLN A 180 -1.94 2.01 -2.40
N ILE A 181 -1.84 2.03 -1.07
CA ILE A 181 -1.34 3.20 -0.32
C ILE A 181 0.07 3.59 -0.79
N SER A 182 0.95 2.60 -0.99
CA SER A 182 2.32 2.84 -1.47
C SER A 182 2.33 3.36 -2.91
N ARG A 183 1.50 2.79 -3.80
CA ARG A 183 1.33 3.24 -5.18
C ARG A 183 0.83 4.67 -5.28
N TYR A 184 -0.06 5.11 -4.38
CA TYR A 184 -0.50 6.50 -4.32
C TYR A 184 0.70 7.45 -4.18
N TYR A 185 1.58 7.24 -3.20
CA TYR A 185 2.73 8.10 -2.97
C TYR A 185 3.71 8.10 -4.15
N ILE A 186 3.99 6.93 -4.73
CA ILE A 186 4.86 6.80 -5.91
C ILE A 186 4.26 7.57 -7.10
N THR A 187 2.97 7.41 -7.35
CA THR A 187 2.28 8.04 -8.49
C THR A 187 2.24 9.55 -8.32
N ARG A 188 1.90 10.04 -7.11
CA ARG A 188 1.92 11.47 -6.81
C ARG A 188 3.32 12.06 -6.98
N ALA A 189 4.35 11.40 -6.47
CA ALA A 189 5.74 11.86 -6.62
C ALA A 189 6.17 11.94 -8.09
N LYS A 190 5.79 10.95 -8.91
CA LYS A 190 6.03 10.97 -10.37
C LYS A 190 5.30 12.13 -11.06
N LEU A 191 4.04 12.37 -10.72
CA LEU A 191 3.27 13.50 -11.25
C LEU A 191 3.94 14.82 -10.87
N VAL A 192 4.16 15.06 -9.58
CA VAL A 192 4.85 16.27 -9.08
C VAL A 192 6.19 16.50 -9.79
N SER A 193 6.98 15.44 -9.99
CA SER A 193 8.25 15.52 -10.72
C SER A 193 8.08 15.92 -12.18
N LYS A 194 7.00 15.48 -12.86
CA LYS A 194 6.68 15.92 -14.22
C LYS A 194 6.27 17.40 -14.22
N ILE A 195 5.44 17.84 -13.28
CA ILE A 195 5.00 19.25 -13.20
C ILE A 195 6.21 20.18 -12.95
N ALA A 196 7.10 19.81 -12.02
CA ALA A 196 8.30 20.58 -11.72
C ALA A 196 9.30 20.65 -12.89
N LYS A 197 9.33 19.65 -13.79
CA LYS A 197 10.18 19.62 -14.99
C LYS A 197 9.59 20.38 -16.18
N TYR A 198 8.26 20.42 -16.27
CA TYR A 198 7.51 20.96 -17.40
C TYR A 198 6.38 21.90 -16.94
N PRO A 199 6.68 22.99 -16.19
CA PRO A 199 5.66 23.85 -15.60
C PRO A 199 4.73 24.50 -16.64
N HIS A 200 5.25 24.74 -17.86
CA HIS A 200 4.52 25.32 -19.00
C HIS A 200 3.47 24.39 -19.64
N VAL A 201 3.62 23.06 -19.50
CA VAL A 201 2.67 22.08 -20.09
C VAL A 201 1.46 21.88 -19.19
N VAL A 202 1.67 21.93 -17.86
CA VAL A 202 0.68 21.46 -16.89
C VAL A 202 -0.27 22.56 -16.43
N SER A 203 0.17 23.83 -16.42
CA SER A 203 -0.66 24.98 -16.01
C SER A 203 -1.97 25.13 -16.79
N LYS A 204 -2.10 24.56 -18.00
CA LYS A 204 -3.34 24.58 -18.81
C LYS A 204 -4.38 23.52 -18.44
N TYR A 205 -4.02 22.47 -17.69
CA TYR A 205 -4.86 21.27 -17.54
C TYR A 205 -5.23 20.92 -16.08
N PHE A 206 -4.70 21.65 -15.09
CA PHE A 206 -4.86 21.37 -13.66
C PHE A 206 -5.35 22.58 -12.85
N CYS A 207 -5.91 23.61 -13.51
CA CYS A 207 -6.61 24.72 -12.87
C CYS A 207 -8.12 24.53 -13.04
#